data_AF-A0A8J3KWJ3-F1
#
_entry.id   AF-A0A8J3KWJ3-F1
#
_cell.length_a   1.000
_cell.length_b   1.000
_cell.length_c   1.000
_cell.angle_alpha   90.00
_cell.angle_beta   90.00
_cell.angle_gamma   90.00
#
_symmetry.space_group_name_H-M   'P 1'
#
loop_
_entity.id
_entity.type
_entity.pdbx_description
1 polymer ?
#
loop_
_entity_poly.entity_id
_entity_poly.type
_entity_poly.pdbx_seq_one_letter_code
_entity_poly.pdbx_strand_id
1 'polypeptide(L)'
;MSNSTRRGFFNRKSPNQVTVLEANVHHTAARNAKASLIVVGLVACALSLVVLLDRLHPVLAVLGSLVIGVVVGGLAWVAVVVWPVVRLLWWWASEIVLLGVTFVAASALAHVALWVRLVVIGALVGLGFVAPVRRTVIGIFWCLFVRHRLRKSFADYITANRSGSLPFILFAVPTPVGERVWVFLRSGLSLPILEARLDQLAVSCMATSVKVGRAREGGNSAFVRFDIKRREVLTATVGSPLSGLVDPDAPTAPRQAGPVPTALNLGDVPDQPLFAAYAPSSARPDKAKAAANGSASANGSAPAAPPATPEDDASDWI
;
A
#
# COMPACT_ATOMS: atom_id res chain seq x y z
N MET A 1 29.69 -16.88 -49.65
CA MET A 1 28.37 -16.25 -49.90
C MET A 1 27.60 -16.27 -48.58
N SER A 2 27.38 -15.09 -47.99
CA SER A 2 26.82 -14.91 -46.64
C SER A 2 25.34 -14.54 -46.75
N ASN A 3 24.46 -15.38 -46.19
CA ASN A 3 23.03 -15.11 -46.11
C ASN A 3 22.73 -14.30 -44.85
N SER A 4 22.58 -12.98 -45.02
CA SER A 4 22.14 -12.07 -43.98
C SER A 4 20.61 -12.15 -43.80
N THR A 5 20.16 -12.63 -42.64
CA THR A 5 18.75 -12.62 -42.26
C THR A 5 18.40 -11.23 -41.71
N ARG A 6 17.79 -10.38 -42.54
CA ARG A 6 17.23 -9.09 -42.10
C ARG A 6 15.98 -9.34 -41.22
N ARG A 7 16.11 -9.10 -39.91
CA ARG A 7 14.95 -8.93 -39.01
C ARG A 7 14.27 -7.59 -39.35
N GLY A 8 13.13 -7.67 -40.03
CA GLY A 8 12.28 -6.52 -40.32
C GLY A 8 11.53 -6.02 -39.08
N PHE A 9 11.62 -4.71 -38.85
CA PHE A 9 11.12 -3.97 -37.68
C PHE A 9 9.61 -3.63 -37.72
N PHE A 10 8.84 -4.26 -38.59
CA PHE A 10 7.41 -3.99 -38.77
C PHE A 10 6.60 -5.27 -38.59
N ASN A 11 6.34 -5.59 -37.33
CA ASN A 11 5.34 -6.60 -36.97
C ASN A 11 3.95 -6.04 -37.29
N ARG A 12 3.48 -6.33 -38.51
CA ARG A 12 2.12 -6.06 -38.98
C ARG A 12 1.16 -6.86 -38.09
N LYS A 13 0.51 -6.20 -37.12
CA LYS A 13 -0.62 -6.78 -36.39
C LYS A 13 -1.69 -7.16 -37.41
N SER A 14 -2.02 -8.45 -37.49
CA SER A 14 -3.15 -8.95 -38.26
C SER A 14 -4.44 -8.45 -37.62
N PRO A 15 -5.43 -7.96 -38.40
CA PRO A 15 -6.65 -7.36 -37.86
C PRO A 15 -7.64 -8.37 -37.25
N ASN A 16 -7.31 -9.67 -37.27
CA ASN A 16 -8.18 -10.75 -36.80
C ASN A 16 -7.68 -11.50 -35.56
N GLN A 17 -6.57 -11.08 -34.95
CA GLN A 17 -6.10 -11.72 -33.72
C GLN A 17 -6.64 -10.97 -32.50
N VAL A 18 -7.97 -11.05 -32.32
CA VAL A 18 -8.57 -10.81 -31.00
C VAL A 18 -7.99 -11.87 -30.09
N THR A 19 -7.11 -11.45 -29.19
CA THR A 19 -6.51 -12.38 -28.25
C THR A 19 -7.65 -13.00 -27.43
N VAL A 20 -7.65 -14.33 -27.29
CA VAL A 20 -8.70 -15.08 -26.55
C VAL A 20 -8.92 -14.52 -25.13
N LEU A 21 -7.91 -13.83 -24.60
CA LEU A 21 -7.95 -13.09 -23.34
C LEU A 21 -8.85 -11.84 -23.37
N GLU A 22 -8.86 -11.06 -24.46
CA GLU A 22 -9.73 -9.87 -24.60
C GLU A 22 -11.20 -10.24 -24.73
N ALA A 23 -11.52 -11.30 -25.49
CA ALA A 23 -12.89 -11.78 -25.66
C ALA A 23 -13.51 -12.17 -24.30
N ASN A 24 -12.78 -12.91 -23.45
CA ASN A 24 -13.28 -13.36 -22.16
C ASN A 24 -13.60 -12.22 -21.18
N VAL A 25 -12.83 -11.13 -21.20
CA VAL A 25 -13.05 -9.98 -20.30
C VAL A 25 -14.33 -9.22 -20.69
N HIS A 26 -14.57 -9.02 -22.00
CA HIS A 26 -15.80 -8.37 -22.48
C HIS A 26 -17.06 -9.19 -22.18
N HIS A 27 -16.99 -10.52 -22.30
CA HIS A 27 -18.11 -11.40 -21.97
C HIS A 27 -18.45 -11.39 -20.47
N THR A 28 -17.44 -11.34 -19.61
CA THR A 28 -17.64 -11.34 -18.15
C THR A 28 -18.25 -10.03 -17.67
N ALA A 29 -17.80 -8.88 -18.21
CA ALA A 29 -18.35 -7.57 -17.86
C ALA A 29 -19.82 -7.43 -18.29
N ALA A 30 -20.16 -7.86 -19.51
CA ALA A 30 -21.54 -7.82 -20.00
C ALA A 30 -22.50 -8.72 -19.20
N ARG A 31 -22.03 -9.89 -18.75
CA ARG A 31 -22.81 -10.79 -17.89
C ARG A 31 -23.07 -10.17 -16.51
N ASN A 32 -22.03 -9.60 -15.89
CA ASN A 32 -22.16 -8.97 -14.58
C ASN A 32 -23.08 -7.74 -14.63
N ALA A 33 -23.03 -6.94 -15.70
CA ALA A 33 -23.94 -5.81 -15.88
C ALA A 33 -25.39 -6.27 -16.06
N LYS A 34 -25.65 -7.29 -16.90
CA LYS A 34 -27.01 -7.85 -17.06
C LYS A 34 -27.55 -8.42 -15.74
N ALA A 35 -26.70 -9.11 -14.98
CA ALA A 35 -27.08 -9.63 -13.67
C ALA A 35 -27.43 -8.50 -12.69
N SER A 36 -26.64 -7.41 -12.64
CA SER A 36 -26.95 -6.28 -11.76
C SER A 36 -28.26 -5.58 -12.13
N LEU A 37 -28.54 -5.40 -13.42
CA LEU A 37 -29.82 -4.84 -13.91
C LEU A 37 -31.02 -5.65 -13.37
N ILE A 38 -30.97 -6.98 -13.54
CA ILE A 38 -32.08 -7.86 -13.18
C ILE A 38 -32.23 -7.93 -11.67
N VAL A 39 -31.15 -8.19 -10.93
CA VAL A 39 -31.20 -8.37 -9.48
C VAL A 39 -31.60 -7.07 -8.79
N VAL A 40 -30.94 -5.95 -9.11
CA VAL A 40 -31.25 -4.66 -8.46
C VAL A 40 -32.63 -4.16 -8.89
N GLY A 41 -33.00 -4.33 -10.16
CA GLY A 41 -34.32 -3.93 -10.66
C GLY A 41 -35.46 -4.70 -9.99
N LEU A 42 -35.32 -6.02 -9.83
CA LEU A 42 -36.32 -6.84 -9.13
C LEU A 42 -36.44 -6.49 -7.65
N VAL A 43 -35.32 -6.29 -6.95
CA VAL A 43 -35.33 -5.88 -5.54
C VAL A 43 -35.97 -4.50 -5.38
N ALA A 44 -35.61 -3.53 -6.22
CA ALA A 44 -36.20 -2.19 -6.19
C ALA A 44 -37.70 -2.19 -6.53
N CYS A 45 -38.12 -3.02 -7.49
CA CYS A 45 -39.53 -3.21 -7.83
C CYS A 45 -40.30 -3.80 -6.64
N ALA A 46 -39.79 -4.86 -6.01
CA ALA A 46 -40.44 -5.49 -4.86
C ALA A 46 -40.57 -4.52 -3.67
N LEU A 47 -39.50 -3.78 -3.34
CA LEU A 47 -39.52 -2.80 -2.25
C LEU A 47 -40.46 -1.63 -2.52
N SER A 48 -40.46 -1.10 -3.75
CA SER A 48 -41.36 0.00 -4.12
C SER A 48 -42.81 -0.46 -4.16
N LEU A 49 -43.10 -1.68 -4.60
CA LEU A 49 -44.46 -2.23 -4.63
C LEU A 49 -45.11 -2.25 -3.24
N VAL A 50 -44.38 -2.72 -2.22
CA VAL A 50 -44.87 -2.75 -0.83
C VAL A 50 -45.28 -1.36 -0.37
N VAL A 51 -44.46 -0.34 -0.66
CA VAL A 51 -44.72 1.05 -0.26
C VAL A 51 -45.88 1.67 -1.05
N LEU A 52 -46.00 1.38 -2.35
CA LEU A 52 -47.05 1.96 -3.20
C LEU A 52 -48.43 1.33 -2.93
N LEU A 53 -48.50 0.06 -2.51
CA LEU A 53 -49.77 -0.60 -2.18
C LEU A 53 -50.52 0.06 -1.02
N ASP A 54 -49.78 0.67 -0.07
CA ASP A 54 -50.37 1.38 1.07
C ASP A 54 -50.98 2.75 0.69
N ARG A 55 -50.63 3.28 -0.49
CA ARG A 55 -50.92 4.68 -0.87
C ARG A 55 -51.74 4.81 -2.15
N LEU A 56 -51.69 3.82 -3.03
CA LEU A 56 -52.28 3.88 -4.37
C LEU A 56 -53.12 2.64 -4.65
N HIS A 57 -54.05 2.76 -5.60
CA HIS A 57 -54.81 1.63 -6.11
C HIS A 57 -53.84 0.54 -6.63
N PRO A 58 -54.09 -0.77 -6.38
CA PRO A 58 -53.12 -1.84 -6.63
C PRO A 58 -52.58 -1.88 -8.06
N VAL A 59 -53.42 -1.57 -9.05
CA VAL A 59 -53.01 -1.48 -10.47
C VAL A 59 -51.95 -0.38 -10.68
N LEU A 60 -52.14 0.81 -10.08
CA LEU A 60 -51.17 1.91 -10.18
C LEU A 60 -49.90 1.62 -9.38
N ALA A 61 -50.03 0.90 -8.26
CA ALA A 61 -48.89 0.49 -7.44
C ALA A 61 -47.94 -0.44 -8.22
N VAL A 62 -48.48 -1.42 -8.94
CA VAL A 62 -47.71 -2.35 -9.78
C VAL A 62 -47.02 -1.63 -10.95
N LEU A 63 -47.73 -0.73 -11.63
CA LEU A 63 -47.13 0.04 -12.73
C LEU A 63 -46.02 0.98 -12.21
N GLY A 64 -46.27 1.67 -11.10
CA GLY A 64 -45.30 2.56 -10.48
C GLY A 64 -44.04 1.83 -10.01
N SER A 65 -44.19 0.66 -9.38
CA SER A 65 -43.05 -0.14 -8.91
C SER A 65 -42.22 -0.70 -10.06
N LEU A 66 -42.85 -1.09 -11.18
CA LEU A 66 -42.15 -1.53 -12.38
C LEU A 66 -41.28 -0.40 -12.95
N VAL A 67 -41.82 0.82 -13.06
CA VAL A 67 -41.07 1.98 -13.55
C VAL A 67 -39.88 2.29 -12.63
N ILE A 68 -40.09 2.31 -11.32
CA ILE A 68 -39.02 2.54 -10.34
C ILE A 68 -37.95 1.45 -10.44
N GLY A 69 -38.35 0.19 -10.52
CA GLY A 69 -37.43 -0.95 -10.66
C GLY A 69 -36.57 -0.86 -11.91
N VAL A 70 -37.16 -0.50 -13.06
CA VAL A 70 -36.42 -0.30 -14.32
C VAL A 70 -35.44 0.86 -14.21
N VAL A 71 -35.83 1.99 -13.62
CA VAL A 71 -34.95 3.15 -13.46
C VAL A 71 -33.78 2.83 -12.54
N VAL A 72 -34.03 2.25 -11.35
CA VAL A 72 -32.99 1.94 -10.37
C VAL A 72 -32.06 0.83 -10.89
N GLY A 73 -32.62 -0.23 -11.49
CA GLY A 73 -31.84 -1.28 -12.15
C GLY A 73 -30.98 -0.72 -13.29
N GLY A 74 -31.54 0.19 -14.10
CA GLY A 74 -30.84 0.87 -15.20
C GLY A 74 -29.65 1.69 -14.70
N LEU A 75 -29.81 2.45 -13.61
CA LEU A 75 -28.72 3.19 -12.97
C LEU A 75 -27.61 2.25 -12.47
N ALA A 76 -27.96 1.13 -11.83
CA ALA A 76 -27.00 0.13 -11.38
C ALA A 76 -26.26 -0.54 -12.55
N TRP A 77 -26.96 -0.82 -13.65
CA TRP A 77 -26.35 -1.32 -14.89
C TRP A 77 -25.33 -0.33 -15.45
N VAL A 78 -25.70 0.96 -15.57
CA VAL A 78 -24.79 2.02 -16.03
C VAL A 78 -23.58 2.10 -15.11
N ALA A 79 -23.76 2.08 -13.78
CA ALA A 79 -22.66 2.13 -12.83
C ALA A 79 -21.65 0.99 -13.03
N VAL A 80 -22.12 -0.24 -13.25
CA VAL A 80 -21.25 -1.42 -13.50
C VAL A 80 -20.51 -1.29 -14.84
N VAL A 81 -21.19 -0.81 -15.89
CA VAL A 81 -20.58 -0.60 -17.22
C VAL A 81 -19.56 0.54 -17.18
N VAL A 82 -19.83 1.59 -16.41
CA VAL A 82 -18.98 2.79 -16.30
C VAL A 82 -17.81 2.58 -15.33
N TRP A 83 -17.94 1.68 -14.34
CA TRP A 83 -16.88 1.36 -13.37
C TRP A 83 -15.47 1.13 -13.97
N PRO A 84 -15.27 0.32 -15.03
CA PRO A 84 -13.94 0.16 -15.64
C PRO A 84 -13.38 1.47 -16.20
N VAL A 85 -14.24 2.35 -16.73
CA VAL A 85 -13.85 3.67 -17.25
C VAL A 85 -13.51 4.61 -16.11
N VAL A 86 -14.33 4.66 -15.05
CA VAL A 86 -14.04 5.45 -13.84
C VAL A 86 -12.75 5.01 -13.20
N ARG A 87 -12.51 3.69 -13.13
CA ARG A 87 -11.24 3.14 -12.65
C ARG A 87 -10.11 3.66 -13.53
N LEU A 88 -10.20 3.51 -14.85
CA LEU A 88 -9.17 4.02 -15.78
C LEU A 88 -8.92 5.53 -15.62
N LEU A 89 -9.99 6.32 -15.52
CA LEU A 89 -9.91 7.76 -15.26
C LEU A 89 -9.24 8.06 -13.93
N TRP A 90 -9.54 7.31 -12.86
CA TRP A 90 -8.88 7.46 -11.57
C TRP A 90 -7.37 7.19 -11.64
N TRP A 91 -6.97 6.20 -12.45
CA TRP A 91 -5.56 5.90 -12.68
C TRP A 91 -4.84 7.03 -13.40
N TRP A 92 -5.49 7.65 -14.38
CA TRP A 92 -4.97 8.78 -15.15
C TRP A 92 -5.32 10.14 -14.55
N ALA A 93 -6.02 10.19 -13.42
CA ALA A 93 -6.59 11.42 -12.88
C ALA A 93 -5.53 12.47 -12.62
N SER A 94 -4.36 12.08 -12.10
CA SER A 94 -3.26 13.02 -11.89
C SER A 94 -2.68 13.59 -13.18
N GLU A 95 -2.61 12.79 -14.25
CA GLU A 95 -2.10 13.22 -15.55
C GLU A 95 -3.13 14.12 -16.25
N ILE A 96 -4.42 13.77 -16.16
CA ILE A 96 -5.54 14.56 -16.68
C ILE A 96 -5.66 15.90 -15.94
N VAL A 97 -5.54 15.90 -14.61
CA VAL A 97 -5.57 17.14 -13.81
C VAL A 97 -4.40 18.02 -14.17
N LEU A 98 -3.18 17.46 -14.30
CA LEU A 98 -2.01 18.25 -14.69
C LEU A 98 -2.19 18.86 -16.09
N LEU A 99 -2.65 18.07 -17.06
CA LEU A 99 -2.90 18.54 -18.43
C LEU A 99 -4.04 19.59 -18.46
N GLY A 100 -5.11 19.36 -17.71
CA GLY A 100 -6.22 20.31 -17.60
C GLY A 100 -5.79 21.64 -17.00
N VAL A 101 -5.01 21.61 -15.92
CA VAL A 101 -4.46 22.83 -15.29
C VAL A 101 -3.54 23.57 -16.25
N THR A 102 -2.63 22.89 -16.95
CA THR A 102 -1.74 23.54 -17.92
C THR A 102 -2.49 24.10 -19.12
N PHE A 103 -3.50 23.39 -19.62
CA PHE A 103 -4.34 23.84 -20.72
C PHE A 103 -5.14 25.08 -20.34
N VAL A 104 -5.82 25.08 -19.19
CA VAL A 104 -6.58 26.24 -18.69
C VAL A 104 -5.67 27.43 -18.42
N ALA A 105 -4.49 27.21 -17.84
CA ALA A 105 -3.51 28.27 -17.62
C ALA A 105 -3.02 28.87 -18.95
N ALA A 106 -2.73 28.03 -19.95
CA ALA A 106 -2.29 28.47 -21.26
C ALA A 106 -3.39 29.23 -22.02
N SER A 107 -4.64 28.76 -21.97
CA SER A 107 -5.78 29.43 -22.58
C SER A 107 -6.08 30.77 -21.90
N ALA A 108 -6.00 30.83 -20.56
CA ALA A 108 -6.14 32.09 -19.84
C ALA A 108 -5.06 33.09 -20.24
N LEU A 109 -3.80 32.65 -20.35
CA LEU A 109 -2.70 33.49 -20.83
C LEU A 109 -2.89 33.91 -22.29
N ALA A 110 -3.61 33.14 -23.11
CA ALA A 110 -3.85 33.41 -24.53
C ALA A 110 -4.50 34.76 -24.81
N HIS A 111 -5.38 35.19 -23.91
CA HIS A 111 -6.17 36.41 -24.06
C HIS A 111 -5.51 37.66 -23.46
N VAL A 112 -4.33 37.52 -22.85
CA VAL A 112 -3.63 38.63 -22.17
C VAL A 112 -2.60 39.28 -23.10
N ALA A 113 -2.30 40.56 -22.91
CA ALA A 113 -1.24 41.27 -23.62
C ALA A 113 0.13 40.57 -23.47
N LEU A 114 0.94 40.56 -24.55
CA LEU A 114 2.20 39.83 -24.62
C LEU A 114 3.14 40.12 -23.43
N TRP A 115 3.28 41.39 -23.05
CA TRP A 115 4.15 41.81 -21.95
C TRP A 115 3.74 41.18 -20.61
N VAL A 116 2.44 41.12 -20.32
CA VAL A 116 1.92 40.49 -19.09
C VAL A 116 2.19 38.99 -19.12
N ARG A 117 2.05 38.33 -20.27
CA ARG A 117 2.38 36.90 -20.43
C ARG A 117 3.85 36.63 -20.12
N LEU A 118 4.75 37.46 -20.65
CA LEU A 118 6.19 37.36 -20.39
C LEU A 118 6.52 37.59 -18.91
N VAL A 119 5.89 38.58 -18.27
CA VAL A 119 6.05 38.83 -16.83
C VAL A 119 5.56 37.65 -16.00
N VAL A 120 4.39 37.08 -16.31
CA VAL A 120 3.83 35.93 -15.57
C VAL A 120 4.70 34.69 -15.75
N ILE A 121 5.13 34.37 -16.98
CA ILE A 121 6.03 33.23 -17.24
C ILE A 121 7.37 33.45 -16.53
N GLY A 122 7.94 34.65 -16.62
CA GLY A 122 9.16 35.03 -15.92
C GLY A 122 9.03 34.88 -14.40
N ALA A 123 7.91 35.30 -13.83
CA ALA A 123 7.62 35.15 -12.40
C ALA A 123 7.45 33.68 -11.98
N LEU A 124 6.76 32.85 -12.78
CA LEU A 124 6.62 31.41 -12.52
C LEU A 124 7.96 30.67 -12.58
N VAL A 125 8.78 30.98 -13.58
CA VAL A 125 10.14 30.45 -13.72
C VAL A 125 11.00 30.92 -12.53
N GLY A 126 10.91 32.21 -12.18
CA GLY A 126 11.56 32.80 -11.01
C GLY A 126 11.17 32.12 -9.69
N LEU A 127 9.89 31.83 -9.50
CA LEU A 127 9.37 31.12 -8.32
C LEU A 127 9.94 29.71 -8.20
N GLY A 128 10.28 29.06 -9.33
CA GLY A 128 10.99 27.78 -9.36
C GLY A 128 12.38 27.81 -8.70
N PHE A 129 13.01 28.99 -8.59
CA PHE A 129 14.28 29.15 -7.90
C PHE A 129 14.12 29.32 -6.37
N VAL A 130 12.92 29.64 -5.91
CA VAL A 130 12.62 29.81 -4.47
C VAL A 130 12.66 28.42 -3.80
N ALA A 131 13.62 28.22 -2.90
CA ALA A 131 13.91 26.93 -2.28
C ALA A 131 12.68 26.17 -1.73
N PRO A 132 11.75 26.76 -0.96
CA PRO A 132 10.56 26.05 -0.48
C PRO A 132 9.60 25.65 -1.61
N VAL A 133 9.42 26.49 -2.62
CA VAL A 133 8.55 26.17 -3.77
C VAL A 133 9.16 25.05 -4.58
N ARG A 134 10.46 25.15 -4.90
CA ARG A 134 11.21 24.10 -5.60
C ARG A 134 11.09 22.76 -4.89
N ARG A 135 11.25 22.73 -3.56
CA ARG A 135 11.11 21.49 -2.76
C ARG A 135 9.72 20.90 -2.87
N THR A 136 8.68 21.72 -2.83
CA THR A 136 7.28 21.27 -2.92
C THR A 136 6.97 20.73 -4.31
N VAL A 137 7.34 21.46 -5.36
CA VAL A 137 7.14 21.04 -6.76
C VAL A 137 7.87 19.74 -7.06
N ILE A 138 9.14 19.63 -6.64
CA ILE A 138 9.92 18.39 -6.77
C ILE A 138 9.25 17.25 -6.01
N GLY A 139 8.77 17.48 -4.78
CA GLY A 139 8.06 16.47 -3.99
C GLY A 139 6.78 15.97 -4.66
N ILE A 140 5.97 16.88 -5.21
CA ILE A 140 4.75 16.54 -5.98
C ILE A 140 5.13 15.74 -7.23
N PHE A 141 6.14 16.21 -7.98
CA PHE A 141 6.64 15.51 -9.17
C PHE A 141 7.04 14.07 -8.85
N TRP A 142 7.83 13.85 -7.80
CA TRP A 142 8.23 12.49 -7.39
C TRP A 142 7.04 11.64 -6.95
N CYS A 143 6.05 12.22 -6.26
CA CYS A 143 4.82 11.49 -5.90
C CYS A 143 4.08 10.98 -7.15
N LEU A 144 3.96 11.81 -8.19
CA LEU A 144 3.36 11.42 -9.47
C LEU A 144 4.18 10.37 -10.21
N PHE A 145 5.50 10.57 -10.26
CA PHE A 145 6.44 9.65 -10.90
C PHE A 145 6.41 8.26 -10.26
N VAL A 146 6.45 8.21 -8.93
CA VAL A 146 6.35 6.96 -8.16
C VAL A 146 5.02 6.27 -8.42
N ARG A 147 3.89 7.00 -8.36
CA ARG A 147 2.57 6.43 -8.64
C ARG A 147 2.53 5.78 -10.03
N HIS A 148 3.05 6.45 -11.04
CA HIS A 148 3.11 5.94 -12.40
C HIS A 148 4.03 4.72 -12.53
N ARG A 149 5.22 4.75 -11.93
CA ARG A 149 6.17 3.64 -12.03
C ARG A 149 5.77 2.42 -11.22
N LEU A 150 5.22 2.60 -10.02
CA LEU A 150 4.60 1.51 -9.25
C LEU A 150 3.49 0.83 -10.05
N ARG A 151 2.66 1.61 -10.76
CA ARG A 151 1.64 1.03 -11.65
C ARG A 151 2.27 0.14 -12.72
N LYS A 152 3.34 0.61 -13.37
CA LYS A 152 4.04 -0.14 -14.42
C LYS A 152 4.69 -1.41 -13.87
N SER A 153 5.38 -1.32 -12.73
CA SER A 153 5.99 -2.50 -12.10
C SER A 153 4.95 -3.51 -11.64
N PHE A 154 3.82 -3.07 -11.08
CA PHE A 154 2.72 -3.98 -10.76
C PHE A 154 2.12 -4.63 -12.00
N ALA A 155 1.96 -3.92 -13.12
CA ALA A 155 1.49 -4.51 -14.36
C ALA A 155 2.40 -5.64 -14.85
N ASP A 156 3.73 -5.44 -14.76
CA ASP A 156 4.72 -6.46 -15.10
C ASP A 156 4.62 -7.66 -14.14
N TYR A 157 4.49 -7.43 -12.84
CA TYR A 157 4.34 -8.50 -11.83
C TYR A 157 3.03 -9.27 -11.93
N ILE A 158 1.94 -8.61 -12.32
CA ILE A 158 0.63 -9.25 -12.49
C ILE A 158 0.60 -10.07 -13.76
N THR A 159 1.37 -9.72 -14.79
CA THR A 159 1.49 -10.58 -15.97
C THR A 159 2.09 -11.95 -15.58
N ALA A 160 2.93 -11.99 -14.55
CA ALA A 160 3.43 -13.24 -13.97
C ALA A 160 2.40 -13.94 -13.05
N ASN A 161 1.33 -13.26 -12.62
CA ASN A 161 0.33 -13.77 -11.67
C ASN A 161 -1.06 -13.86 -12.33
N ARG A 162 -1.60 -15.08 -12.50
CA ARG A 162 -2.87 -15.37 -13.22
C ARG A 162 -4.11 -14.55 -12.81
N SER A 163 -4.08 -13.82 -11.69
CA SER A 163 -5.21 -13.03 -11.19
C SER A 163 -5.49 -11.72 -11.96
N GLY A 164 -4.58 -11.23 -12.80
CA GLY A 164 -4.87 -10.19 -13.82
C GLY A 164 -5.36 -8.81 -13.34
N SER A 165 -5.37 -8.51 -12.04
CA SER A 165 -5.97 -7.28 -11.49
C SER A 165 -4.93 -6.37 -10.85
N LEU A 166 -4.80 -5.14 -11.34
CA LEU A 166 -3.90 -4.13 -10.75
C LEU A 166 -4.35 -3.70 -9.36
N PRO A 167 -3.44 -3.71 -8.34
CA PRO A 167 -3.74 -3.21 -7.01
C PRO A 167 -4.02 -1.71 -7.08
N PHE A 168 -5.01 -1.23 -6.33
CA PHE A 168 -5.44 0.15 -6.44
C PHE A 168 -4.47 1.07 -5.69
N ILE A 169 -3.78 1.97 -6.40
CA ILE A 169 -2.87 2.97 -5.81
C ILE A 169 -3.69 4.21 -5.45
N LEU A 170 -3.87 4.50 -4.15
CA LEU A 170 -4.80 5.55 -3.72
C LEU A 170 -4.18 6.95 -3.82
N PHE A 171 -3.19 7.23 -2.97
CA PHE A 171 -2.56 8.54 -2.89
C PHE A 171 -1.09 8.42 -2.51
N ALA A 172 -0.32 9.45 -2.84
CA ALA A 172 1.10 9.58 -2.52
C ALA A 172 1.31 10.95 -1.86
N VAL A 173 1.97 10.97 -0.70
CA VAL A 173 2.22 12.19 0.08
C VAL A 173 3.73 12.39 0.18
N PRO A 174 4.25 13.60 -0.10
CA PRO A 174 5.66 13.89 0.05
C PRO A 174 6.03 13.88 1.53
N THR A 175 7.19 13.29 1.84
CA THR A 175 7.80 13.29 3.16
C THR A 175 9.19 13.92 3.08
N PRO A 176 9.80 14.36 4.19
CA PRO A 176 11.13 14.96 4.16
C PRO A 176 12.23 14.05 3.54
N VAL A 177 12.02 12.73 3.60
CA VAL A 177 13.00 11.68 3.24
C VAL A 177 12.72 11.09 1.84
N GLY A 178 11.51 11.29 1.32
CA GLY A 178 11.05 10.69 0.07
C GLY A 178 9.52 10.73 0.00
N GLU A 179 8.88 9.60 -0.31
CA GLU A 179 7.43 9.55 -0.54
C GLU A 179 6.75 8.43 0.26
N ARG A 180 5.50 8.67 0.66
CA ARG A 180 4.65 7.66 1.27
C ARG A 180 3.47 7.38 0.34
N VAL A 181 3.26 6.11 -0.01
CA VAL A 181 2.21 5.70 -0.95
C VAL A 181 1.31 4.67 -0.28
N TRP A 182 0.01 4.87 -0.41
CA TRP A 182 -1.01 3.93 0.08
C TRP A 182 -1.53 3.11 -1.08
N VAL A 183 -1.47 1.78 -0.94
CA VAL A 183 -1.88 0.83 -1.97
C VAL A 183 -2.83 -0.17 -1.36
N PHE A 184 -3.97 -0.36 -2.01
CA PHE A 184 -4.90 -1.42 -1.70
C PHE A 184 -4.62 -2.61 -2.61
N LEU A 185 -4.03 -3.65 -2.03
CA LEU A 185 -3.74 -4.90 -2.70
C LEU A 185 -5.05 -5.59 -3.07
N ARG A 186 -5.05 -6.22 -4.25
CA ARG A 186 -6.11 -7.16 -4.64
C ARG A 186 -5.70 -8.58 -4.26
N SER A 187 -6.67 -9.47 -4.15
CA SER A 187 -6.46 -10.91 -3.99
C SER A 187 -5.39 -11.42 -4.97
N GLY A 188 -4.36 -12.09 -4.46
CA GLY A 188 -3.22 -12.59 -5.24
C GLY A 188 -1.91 -11.84 -5.04
N LEU A 189 -1.91 -10.68 -4.35
CA LEU A 189 -0.71 -10.10 -3.76
C LEU A 189 -0.81 -10.15 -2.23
N SER A 190 0.27 -10.58 -1.59
CA SER A 190 0.42 -10.60 -0.14
C SER A 190 1.64 -9.78 0.28
N LEU A 191 1.64 -9.33 1.54
CA LEU A 191 2.75 -8.58 2.12
C LEU A 191 4.10 -9.32 2.00
N PRO A 192 4.20 -10.64 2.31
CA PRO A 192 5.47 -11.36 2.22
C PRO A 192 6.03 -11.44 0.79
N ILE A 193 5.15 -11.54 -0.21
CA ILE A 193 5.57 -11.57 -1.63
C ILE A 193 6.17 -10.22 -2.04
N LEU A 194 5.62 -9.12 -1.51
CA LEU A 194 6.17 -7.78 -1.75
C LEU A 194 7.48 -7.56 -1.00
N GLU A 195 7.58 -8.05 0.24
CA GLU A 195 8.79 -7.99 1.06
C GLU A 195 9.97 -8.72 0.41
N ALA A 196 9.70 -9.86 -0.24
CA ALA A 196 10.72 -10.60 -0.98
C ALA A 196 11.25 -9.86 -2.24
N ARG A 197 10.57 -8.80 -2.70
CA ARG A 197 10.89 -8.07 -3.95
C ARG A 197 11.10 -6.58 -3.75
N LEU A 198 11.40 -6.13 -2.53
CA LEU A 198 11.61 -4.71 -2.23
C LEU A 198 12.73 -4.09 -3.06
N ASP A 199 13.80 -4.83 -3.34
CA ASP A 199 14.93 -4.32 -4.13
C ASP A 199 14.54 -4.06 -5.59
N GLN A 200 13.77 -4.97 -6.19
CA GLN A 200 13.25 -4.77 -7.54
C GLN A 200 12.30 -3.57 -7.58
N LEU A 201 11.47 -3.41 -6.55
CA LEU A 201 10.60 -2.25 -6.41
C LEU A 201 11.41 -0.96 -6.23
N ALA A 202 12.50 -0.97 -5.46
CA ALA A 202 13.39 0.17 -5.27
C ALA A 202 14.03 0.62 -6.59
N VAL A 203 14.57 -0.33 -7.37
CA VAL A 203 15.12 -0.07 -8.72
C VAL A 203 14.02 0.46 -9.65
N SER A 204 12.84 -0.16 -9.63
CA SER A 204 11.69 0.28 -10.43
C SER A 204 11.14 1.65 -10.02
N CYS A 205 11.45 2.13 -8.82
CA CYS A 205 11.07 3.46 -8.35
C CYS A 205 12.23 4.47 -8.41
N MET A 206 13.44 4.05 -8.79
CA MET A 206 14.68 4.84 -8.69
C MET A 206 14.88 5.40 -7.28
N ALA A 207 14.64 4.58 -6.27
CA ALA A 207 14.75 4.94 -4.86
C ALA A 207 15.91 4.20 -4.20
N THR A 208 16.45 4.76 -3.11
CA THR A 208 17.55 4.16 -2.34
C THR A 208 17.07 2.94 -1.56
N SER A 209 15.89 3.04 -0.94
CA SER A 209 15.24 1.91 -0.28
C SER A 209 13.72 2.06 -0.30
N VAL A 210 13.04 0.92 -0.31
CA VAL A 210 11.58 0.84 -0.22
C VAL A 210 11.25 -0.04 0.97
N LYS A 211 10.43 0.47 1.88
CA LYS A 211 9.88 -0.31 2.98
C LYS A 211 8.39 -0.47 2.78
N VAL A 212 7.90 -1.65 3.11
CA VAL A 212 6.49 -2.00 3.01
C VAL A 212 6.00 -2.38 4.39
N GLY A 213 4.82 -1.90 4.75
CA GLY A 213 4.19 -2.22 6.01
C GLY A 213 2.69 -2.13 5.90
N ARG A 214 1.99 -2.74 6.87
CA ARG A 214 0.53 -2.57 6.98
C ARG A 214 0.22 -1.11 7.30
N ALA A 215 -0.80 -0.56 6.66
CA ALA A 215 -1.16 0.83 6.88
C ALA A 215 -1.82 1.06 8.26
N ARG A 216 -2.42 0.01 8.84
CA ARG A 216 -2.99 0.01 10.19
C ARG A 216 -2.70 -1.33 10.88
N GLU A 217 -2.21 -1.28 12.10
CA GLU A 217 -2.01 -2.45 12.95
C GLU A 217 -3.35 -3.10 13.31
N GLY A 218 -3.48 -4.42 13.14
CA GLY A 218 -4.75 -5.16 13.28
C GLY A 218 -5.83 -4.83 12.24
N GLY A 219 -5.51 -4.07 11.19
CA GLY A 219 -6.44 -3.70 10.10
C GLY A 219 -6.46 -4.68 8.93
N ASN A 220 -7.21 -4.32 7.89
CA ASN A 220 -7.31 -5.09 6.65
C ASN A 220 -5.91 -5.30 6.03
N SER A 221 -5.52 -6.57 5.83
CA SER A 221 -4.23 -6.97 5.25
C SER A 221 -4.05 -6.49 3.80
N ALA A 222 -5.15 -6.19 3.11
CA ALA A 222 -5.12 -5.61 1.77
C ALA A 222 -4.62 -4.15 1.76
N PHE A 223 -4.66 -3.43 2.89
CA PHE A 223 -4.27 -2.03 2.93
C PHE A 223 -2.82 -1.87 3.39
N VAL A 224 -1.95 -1.62 2.41
CA VAL A 224 -0.49 -1.58 2.59
C VAL A 224 0.03 -0.19 2.30
N ARG A 225 1.07 0.18 3.05
CA ARG A 225 1.79 1.43 2.90
C ARG A 225 3.21 1.15 2.45
N PHE A 226 3.63 1.89 1.42
CA PHE A 226 5.00 1.93 0.91
C PHE A 226 5.65 3.22 1.41
N ASP A 227 6.73 3.10 2.16
CA ASP A 227 7.62 4.20 2.50
C ASP A 227 8.86 4.11 1.61
N ILE A 228 8.96 5.06 0.68
CA ILE A 228 10.00 5.12 -0.34
C ILE A 228 10.99 6.19 0.07
N LYS A 229 12.25 5.79 0.31
CA LYS A 229 13.32 6.69 0.70
C LYS A 229 14.22 6.99 -0.49
N ARG A 230 14.43 8.28 -0.74
CA ARG A 230 15.36 8.78 -1.78
C ARG A 230 16.54 9.54 -1.20
N ARG A 231 16.36 10.11 -0.01
CA ARG A 231 17.38 10.88 0.69
C ARG A 231 17.72 10.16 1.97
N GLU A 232 19.00 10.11 2.29
CA GLU A 232 19.43 9.70 3.62
C GLU A 232 19.21 10.87 4.60
N VAL A 233 18.50 10.59 5.69
CA VAL A 233 18.29 11.55 6.79
C VAL A 233 19.45 11.57 7.78
N LEU A 234 20.26 10.51 7.80
CA LEU A 234 21.35 10.34 8.75
C LEU A 234 22.64 11.07 8.35
N THR A 235 22.67 11.76 7.21
CA THR A 235 23.75 12.70 6.87
C THR A 235 23.64 14.02 7.65
N ALA A 236 22.48 14.30 8.24
CA ALA A 236 22.37 15.40 9.19
C ALA A 236 22.98 14.95 10.53
N THR A 237 23.95 15.71 11.03
CA THR A 237 24.55 15.48 12.35
C THR A 237 23.47 15.62 13.42
N VAL A 238 22.93 14.50 13.90
CA VAL A 238 22.02 14.48 15.04
C VAL A 238 22.91 14.57 16.29
N GLY A 239 22.82 15.68 17.02
CA GLY A 239 23.47 15.80 18.32
C GLY A 239 23.00 14.66 19.21
N SER A 240 23.93 13.83 19.66
CA SER A 240 23.60 12.76 20.59
C SER A 240 23.08 13.38 21.89
N PRO A 241 21.92 12.97 22.42
CA PRO A 241 21.46 13.46 23.73
C PRO A 241 22.42 13.08 24.86
N LEU A 242 23.36 12.15 24.60
CA LEU A 242 24.41 11.75 25.53
C LEU A 242 25.64 12.68 25.47
N SER A 243 25.74 13.60 24.52
CA SER A 243 26.89 14.51 24.44
C SER A 243 26.98 15.45 25.65
N GLY A 244 25.85 15.70 26.35
CA GLY A 244 25.83 16.47 27.59
C GLY A 244 26.09 15.65 28.87
N LEU A 245 26.15 14.31 28.77
CA LEU A 245 26.42 13.39 29.88
C LEU A 245 27.84 12.83 29.85
N VAL A 246 28.59 13.09 28.77
CA VAL A 246 30.00 12.75 28.65
C VAL A 246 30.79 13.99 29.06
N ASP A 247 31.52 13.90 30.17
CA ASP A 247 32.46 14.92 30.58
C ASP A 247 33.61 14.99 29.54
N PRO A 248 33.78 16.13 28.82
CA PRO A 248 34.80 16.26 27.78
C PRO A 248 36.23 16.18 28.34
N ASP A 249 36.42 16.40 29.64
CA ASP A 249 37.71 16.31 30.33
C ASP A 249 37.92 14.94 31.00
N ALA A 250 36.98 13.99 30.84
CA ALA A 250 37.19 12.63 31.29
C ALA A 250 38.38 12.02 30.53
N PRO A 251 39.42 11.51 31.23
CA PRO A 251 40.55 10.90 30.57
C PRO A 251 40.08 9.72 29.73
N THR A 252 40.52 9.68 28.47
CA THR A 252 40.28 8.57 27.53
C THR A 252 40.93 7.31 28.10
N ALA A 253 40.22 6.61 28.99
CA ALA A 253 40.67 5.33 29.48
C ALA A 253 40.73 4.39 28.27
N PRO A 254 41.87 3.73 28.00
CA PRO A 254 41.93 2.72 26.96
C PRO A 254 40.85 1.69 27.28
N ARG A 255 39.89 1.55 26.35
CA ARG A 255 38.83 0.55 26.47
C ARG A 255 39.52 -0.79 26.50
N GLN A 256 39.69 -1.37 27.68
CA GLN A 256 40.18 -2.74 27.80
C GLN A 256 39.13 -3.59 27.09
N ALA A 257 39.51 -4.10 25.91
CA ALA A 257 38.77 -5.16 25.26
C ALA A 257 38.94 -6.39 26.15
N GLY A 258 38.12 -6.48 27.20
CA GLY A 258 37.93 -7.71 27.93
C GLY A 258 37.55 -8.81 26.92
N PRO A 259 37.90 -10.08 27.20
CA PRO A 259 37.54 -11.19 26.33
C PRO A 259 36.04 -11.10 26.02
N VAL A 260 35.69 -11.07 24.73
CA VAL A 260 34.30 -11.02 24.26
C VAL A 260 33.57 -12.19 24.93
N PRO A 261 32.62 -11.94 25.85
CA PRO A 261 31.93 -13.02 26.54
C PRO A 261 31.18 -13.82 25.48
N THR A 262 31.65 -15.04 25.24
CA THR A 262 31.16 -15.92 24.17
C THR A 262 29.80 -16.53 24.48
N ALA A 263 29.13 -16.09 25.54
CA ALA A 263 27.76 -16.41 25.83
C ALA A 263 27.16 -15.26 26.64
N LEU A 264 26.04 -14.72 26.17
CA LEU A 264 25.14 -13.93 27.01
C LEU A 264 24.52 -14.90 28.02
N ASN A 265 25.27 -15.19 29.08
CA ASN A 265 24.81 -16.03 30.18
C ASN A 265 23.89 -15.16 31.04
N LEU A 266 22.63 -15.04 30.58
CA LEU A 266 21.54 -14.56 31.42
C LEU A 266 21.44 -15.57 32.57
N GLY A 267 21.85 -15.16 33.76
CA GLY A 267 21.56 -15.97 34.95
C GLY A 267 20.06 -16.20 34.99
N ASP A 268 19.66 -17.46 35.21
CA ASP A 268 18.26 -17.88 35.27
C ASP A 268 17.48 -16.91 36.16
N VAL A 269 16.73 -16.02 35.52
CA VAL A 269 15.77 -15.17 36.22
C VAL A 269 14.72 -16.15 36.70
N PRO A 270 14.53 -16.34 38.02
CA PRO A 270 13.50 -17.23 38.50
C PRO A 270 12.16 -16.74 37.94
N ASP A 271 11.44 -17.64 37.26
CA ASP A 271 10.10 -17.39 36.73
C ASP A 271 9.22 -16.84 37.84
N GLN A 272 9.09 -15.51 37.94
CA GLN A 272 8.06 -14.91 38.76
C GLN A 272 6.74 -15.16 38.03
N PRO A 273 5.80 -15.93 38.60
CA PRO A 273 4.49 -16.07 37.99
C PRO A 273 3.84 -14.69 37.90
N LEU A 274 3.60 -14.21 36.67
CA LEU A 274 3.05 -12.90 36.33
C LEU A 274 1.56 -12.72 36.71
N PHE A 275 1.09 -13.38 37.78
CA PHE A 275 -0.28 -13.25 38.25
C PHE A 275 -0.36 -13.29 39.77
N ALA A 276 0.09 -12.23 40.43
CA ALA A 276 -0.38 -11.88 41.78
C ALA A 276 -0.30 -10.36 42.02
N ALA A 277 -1.46 -9.72 41.88
CA ALA A 277 -1.92 -8.52 42.60
C ALA A 277 -1.06 -7.24 42.56
N TYR A 278 -1.43 -6.33 41.64
CA TYR A 278 -1.40 -4.90 41.93
C TYR A 278 -2.54 -4.59 42.90
N ALA A 279 -2.23 -4.46 44.19
CA ALA A 279 -3.14 -3.84 45.16
C ALA A 279 -2.42 -2.62 45.77
N PRO A 280 -3.02 -1.41 45.74
CA PRO A 280 -2.36 -0.22 46.24
C PRO A 280 -2.28 -0.25 47.76
N SER A 281 -1.08 0.04 48.27
CA SER A 281 -0.75 0.18 49.68
C SER A 281 -1.57 1.29 50.33
N SER A 282 -2.43 0.95 51.29
CA SER A 282 -2.86 1.87 52.34
C SER A 282 -2.45 1.30 53.69
N ALA A 283 -1.81 2.15 54.49
CA ALA A 283 -1.16 1.82 55.74
C ALA A 283 -2.15 1.65 56.90
N ARG A 284 -1.95 0.60 57.71
CA ARG A 284 -1.93 0.68 59.19
C ARG A 284 -1.42 -0.64 59.80
N PRO A 285 -0.78 -0.61 60.98
CA PRO A 285 -0.11 -1.77 61.56
C PRO A 285 -1.07 -2.54 62.47
N ASP A 286 -0.93 -3.87 62.52
CA ASP A 286 -0.93 -4.63 63.79
C ASP A 286 -0.58 -6.11 63.60
N LYS A 287 0.40 -6.53 64.41
CA LYS A 287 0.65 -7.81 65.09
C LYS A 287 0.31 -9.18 64.43
N ALA A 288 1.34 -10.04 64.56
CA ALA A 288 1.30 -11.43 65.04
C ALA A 288 1.40 -12.59 64.01
N LYS A 289 2.62 -13.17 64.00
CA LYS A 289 2.98 -14.57 64.35
C LYS A 289 2.60 -15.74 63.44
N ALA A 290 3.59 -16.65 63.39
CA ALA A 290 3.61 -18.07 63.01
C ALA A 290 3.69 -18.37 61.49
N ALA A 291 4.81 -18.82 60.94
CA ALA A 291 5.62 -20.04 61.20
C ALA A 291 5.00 -21.33 60.62
N ALA A 292 5.79 -21.97 59.74
CA ALA A 292 5.89 -23.40 59.42
C ALA A 292 6.14 -23.54 57.91
N ASN A 293 7.38 -23.86 57.50
CA ASN A 293 7.85 -25.22 57.20
C ASN A 293 7.14 -25.82 55.97
N GLY A 294 7.81 -26.29 54.93
CA GLY A 294 9.22 -26.54 54.71
C GLY A 294 9.40 -27.46 53.50
N SER A 295 10.65 -27.82 53.28
CA SER A 295 11.18 -28.95 52.48
C SER A 295 10.87 -28.94 50.97
N ALA A 296 11.90 -28.72 50.14
CA ALA A 296 12.84 -29.74 49.62
C ALA A 296 12.14 -30.63 48.58
N SER A 297 12.68 -30.94 47.40
CA SER A 297 14.03 -31.40 47.06
C SER A 297 14.02 -31.53 45.53
N ALA A 298 14.92 -30.87 44.78
CA ALA A 298 16.21 -31.38 44.33
C ALA A 298 16.17 -32.26 43.05
N ASN A 299 17.15 -31.95 42.19
CA ASN A 299 17.75 -32.72 41.10
C ASN A 299 16.94 -32.81 39.79
N GLY A 300 17.41 -32.34 38.64
CA GLY A 300 18.78 -32.14 38.17
C GLY A 300 19.16 -33.30 37.24
N SER A 301 19.30 -33.02 35.94
CA SER A 301 20.22 -33.65 34.96
C SER A 301 19.77 -33.34 33.53
N ALA A 302 20.59 -32.61 32.79
CA ALA A 302 20.63 -32.54 31.32
C ALA A 302 21.85 -33.37 30.83
N PRO A 303 22.20 -33.43 29.53
CA PRO A 303 21.41 -33.42 28.29
C PRO A 303 21.80 -34.60 27.35
N ALA A 304 21.00 -34.87 26.30
CA ALA A 304 21.52 -35.56 25.11
C ALA A 304 20.73 -35.14 23.85
N ALA A 305 21.45 -34.60 22.87
CA ALA A 305 20.97 -34.34 21.52
C ALA A 305 21.08 -35.62 20.65
N PRO A 306 20.17 -35.83 19.68
CA PRO A 306 20.43 -36.74 18.57
C PRO A 306 20.76 -36.00 17.24
N PRO A 307 21.46 -36.68 16.32
CA PRO A 307 22.13 -36.09 15.16
C PRO A 307 21.25 -36.02 13.90
N ALA A 308 21.75 -35.25 12.93
CA ALA A 308 21.21 -35.08 11.59
C ALA A 308 21.36 -36.34 10.72
N THR A 309 20.36 -36.60 9.87
CA THR A 309 20.48 -37.44 8.67
C THR A 309 20.08 -36.63 7.43
N PRO A 310 20.78 -36.81 6.29
CA PRO A 310 20.49 -36.15 5.03
C PRO A 310 19.49 -36.95 4.18
N GLU A 311 18.92 -36.30 3.17
CA GLU A 311 18.12 -36.86 2.06
C GLU A 311 16.66 -37.24 2.41
N ASP A 312 15.70 -36.39 2.02
CA ASP A 312 14.57 -36.83 1.19
C ASP A 312 13.73 -35.65 0.63
N ASP A 313 13.56 -35.74 -0.69
CA ASP A 313 12.48 -35.26 -1.55
C ASP A 313 12.12 -33.77 -1.73
N ALA A 314 12.64 -33.22 -2.83
CA ALA A 314 12.25 -31.94 -3.44
C ALA A 314 11.67 -32.16 -4.86
N SER A 315 10.70 -33.07 -5.03
CA SER A 315 10.19 -33.45 -6.37
C SER A 315 8.67 -33.25 -6.60
N ASP A 316 7.93 -32.66 -5.66
CA ASP A 316 6.45 -32.62 -5.73
C ASP A 316 5.82 -31.29 -6.20
N TRP A 317 6.47 -30.57 -7.13
CA TRP A 317 5.97 -29.27 -7.64
C TRP A 317 6.09 -29.07 -9.16
N ILE A 318 5.57 -30.00 -9.96
CA ILE A 318 5.29 -29.78 -11.40
C ILE A 318 3.79 -29.78 -11.66
#